data_AF-A0A7C5GD85-F1
#
_entry.id   AF-A0A7C5GD85-F1
#
_cell.length_a   1.000
_cell.length_b   1.000
_cell.length_c   1.000
_cell.angle_alpha   90.00
_cell.angle_beta   90.00
_cell.angle_gamma   90.00
#
_symmetry.space_group_name_H-M   'P 1'
#
loop_
_entity.id
_entity.type
_entity.pdbx_description
1 polymer ?
#
loop_
_entity_poly.entity_id
_entity_poly.type
_entity_poly.pdbx_seq_one_letter_code
_entity_poly.pdbx_strand_id
1 'polypeptide(L)'
;MNIQDGIKEVKKEFTTDEQMLVSAFKLEKFYKKNKIAIFVVAGLVVAFFSGKAILEAIENSRLNSANDAYLVLQKDEKNTQALDKLKSKNPELFEL
;
A
#
# COMPACT_ATOMS: atom_id res chain seq x y z
N MET A 1 -14.42 54.00 5.11
CA MET A 1 -15.09 52.68 5.13
C MET A 1 -16.54 52.91 5.50
N ASN A 2 -17.48 52.47 4.66
CA ASN A 2 -18.91 52.64 4.92
C ASN A 2 -19.35 51.63 6.00
N ILE A 3 -20.19 52.04 6.94
CA ILE A 3 -20.67 51.19 8.03
C ILE A 3 -21.37 49.93 7.48
N GLN A 4 -22.01 50.05 6.31
CA GLN A 4 -22.62 48.91 5.62
C GLN A 4 -21.61 47.84 5.18
N ASP A 5 -20.38 48.22 4.85
CA ASP A 5 -19.35 47.27 4.45
C ASP A 5 -18.80 46.51 5.66
N GLY A 6 -18.61 47.19 6.80
CA GLY A 6 -18.26 46.55 8.07
C GLY A 6 -19.33 45.56 8.55
N ILE A 7 -20.61 45.88 8.40
CA ILE A 7 -21.70 44.95 8.74
C ILE A 7 -21.71 43.72 7.83
N LYS A 8 -21.42 43.90 6.53
CA LYS A 8 -21.33 42.77 5.57
C LYS A 8 -20.14 41.86 5.87
N GLU A 9 -19.01 42.44 6.24
CA GLU A 9 -17.79 41.70 6.59
C GLU A 9 -18.01 40.86 7.85
N VAL A 10 -18.52 41.46 8.92
CA VAL A 10 -18.87 40.73 10.16
C VAL A 10 -19.87 39.61 9.88
N LYS A 11 -20.92 39.85 9.08
CA LYS A 11 -21.88 38.79 8.71
C LYS A 11 -21.25 37.64 7.94
N LYS A 12 -20.27 37.94 7.06
CA LYS A 12 -19.55 36.95 6.28
C LYS A 12 -18.64 36.11 7.17
N GLU A 13 -17.94 36.73 8.11
CA GLU A 13 -17.13 36.03 9.11
C GLU A 13 -17.98 35.11 9.96
N PHE A 14 -19.09 35.60 10.53
CA PHE A 14 -20.05 34.77 11.28
C PHE A 14 -20.56 33.57 10.48
N THR A 15 -20.92 33.77 9.20
CA THR A 15 -21.40 32.67 8.35
C THR A 15 -20.29 31.65 8.08
N THR A 16 -19.05 32.11 7.94
CA THR A 16 -17.89 31.25 7.70
C THR A 16 -17.57 30.42 8.94
N ASP A 17 -17.64 31.04 10.12
CA ASP A 17 -17.41 30.37 11.40
C ASP A 17 -18.49 29.31 11.67
N GLU A 18 -19.76 29.61 11.41
CA GLU A 18 -20.85 28.63 11.52
C GLU A 18 -20.63 27.44 10.58
N GLN A 19 -20.23 27.68 9.33
CA GLN A 19 -19.92 26.61 8.38
C GLN A 19 -18.74 25.76 8.84
N MET A 20 -17.70 26.38 9.42
CA MET A 20 -16.55 25.68 9.99
C MET A 20 -16.97 24.78 11.16
N LEU A 21 -17.80 25.27 12.07
CA LEU A 21 -18.30 24.48 13.19
C LEU A 21 -19.19 23.33 12.70
N VAL A 22 -20.12 23.59 11.78
CA VAL A 22 -21.02 22.57 11.22
C VAL A 22 -20.23 21.48 10.51
N SER A 23 -19.19 21.85 9.75
CA SER A 23 -18.31 20.87 9.08
C SER A 23 -17.49 20.06 10.07
N ALA A 24 -16.94 20.67 11.11
CA ALA A 24 -16.24 19.96 12.19
C ALA A 24 -17.14 18.95 12.90
N PHE A 25 -18.37 19.34 13.26
CA PHE A 25 -19.35 18.44 13.87
C PHE A 25 -19.78 17.32 12.92
N LYS A 26 -19.93 17.60 11.61
CA LYS A 26 -20.21 16.56 10.61
C LYS A 26 -19.07 15.56 10.50
N LEU A 27 -17.82 16.02 10.49
CA LEU A 27 -16.64 15.16 10.48
C LEU A 27 -16.57 14.31 11.75
N GLU A 28 -16.79 14.91 12.92
CA GLU A 28 -16.78 14.18 14.19
C GLU A 28 -17.89 13.12 14.23
N LYS A 29 -19.11 13.46 13.79
CA LYS A 29 -20.24 12.52 13.71
C LYS A 29 -19.97 11.40 12.71
N PHE A 30 -19.40 11.73 11.56
CA PHE A 30 -19.01 10.76 10.55
C PHE A 30 -17.92 9.82 11.07
N TYR A 31 -16.89 10.35 11.72
CA TYR A 31 -15.83 9.56 12.34
C TYR A 31 -16.38 8.66 13.44
N LYS A 32 -17.17 9.19 14.38
CA LYS A 32 -17.76 8.39 15.47
C LYS A 32 -18.65 7.27 14.95
N LYS A 33 -19.44 7.52 13.89
CA LYS A 33 -20.29 6.52 13.26
C LYS A 33 -19.48 5.45 12.50
N ASN A 34 -18.42 5.85 11.80
CA ASN A 34 -17.67 4.98 10.90
C ASN A 34 -16.29 4.56 11.43
N LYS A 35 -15.98 4.81 12.71
CA LYS A 35 -14.65 4.54 13.30
C LYS A 35 -14.16 3.11 13.01
N ILE A 36 -15.06 2.14 13.11
CA ILE A 36 -14.74 0.73 12.84
C ILE A 36 -14.42 0.52 11.36
N ALA A 37 -15.23 1.08 10.45
CA ALA A 37 -14.99 0.98 9.02
C ALA A 37 -13.65 1.64 8.61
N ILE A 38 -13.29 2.78 9.23
CA ILE A 38 -11.99 3.44 9.01
C ILE A 38 -10.84 2.51 9.41
N PHE A 39 -10.91 1.87 10.58
CA PHE A 39 -9.88 0.92 11.01
C PHE A 39 -9.82 -0.33 10.13
N VAL A 40 -10.97 -0.84 9.66
CA VAL A 40 -11.00 -1.97 8.72
C VAL A 40 -10.34 -1.61 7.40
N VAL A 41 -10.67 -0.46 6.82
CA VAL A 41 -10.05 0.02 5.58
C VAL A 41 -8.55 0.22 5.76
N ALA A 42 -8.14 0.87 6.86
CA ALA A 42 -6.72 1.04 7.17
C ALA A 42 -6.00 -0.32 7.32
N GLY A 43 -6.62 -1.27 8.00
CA GLY A 43 -6.10 -2.64 8.15
C GLY A 43 -5.95 -3.36 6.82
N LEU A 44 -6.94 -3.24 5.92
CA LEU A 44 -6.86 -3.81 4.57
C LEU A 44 -5.73 -3.20 3.74
N VAL A 45 -5.54 -1.88 3.83
CA VAL A 45 -4.43 -1.20 3.16
C VAL A 45 -3.09 -1.73 3.66
N VAL A 46 -2.90 -1.81 4.97
CA VAL A 46 -1.66 -2.35 5.56
C VAL A 46 -1.45 -3.80 5.14
N ALA A 47 -2.49 -4.65 5.22
CA ALA A 47 -2.42 -6.06 4.84
C ALA A 47 -2.07 -6.26 3.36
N PHE A 48 -2.62 -5.41 2.48
CA PHE A 48 -2.32 -5.44 1.05
C PHE A 48 -0.84 -5.13 0.78
N PHE A 49 -0.31 -4.06 1.36
CA PHE A 49 1.10 -3.71 1.18
C PHE A 49 2.04 -4.73 1.81
N SER A 50 1.72 -5.25 3.00
CA SER A 50 2.53 -6.30 3.62
C SER A 50 2.50 -7.59 2.81
N GLY A 51 1.34 -8.00 2.31
CA GLY A 51 1.21 -9.19 1.48
C GLY A 51 1.99 -9.08 0.17
N LYS A 52 1.90 -7.93 -0.51
CA LYS A 52 2.70 -7.62 -1.70
C LYS A 52 4.20 -7.72 -1.42
N ALA A 53 4.67 -7.08 -0.35
CA ALA A 53 6.09 -7.10 0.00
C ALA A 53 6.62 -8.51 0.32
N ILE A 54 5.82 -9.33 1.01
CA ILE A 54 6.18 -10.74 1.30
C ILE A 54 6.26 -11.55 0.00
N LEU A 55 5.26 -11.44 -0.88
CA LEU A 55 5.25 -12.17 -2.15
C LEU A 55 6.42 -11.75 -3.04
N GLU A 56 6.73 -10.47 -3.11
CA GLU A 56 7.86 -9.95 -3.86
C GLU A 56 9.21 -10.42 -3.28
N ALA A 57 9.34 -10.48 -1.95
CA ALA A 57 10.53 -11.03 -1.30
C ALA A 57 10.72 -12.52 -1.58
N ILE A 58 9.63 -13.30 -1.55
CA ILE A 58 9.65 -14.73 -1.91
C ILE A 58 10.04 -14.90 -3.37
N GLU A 59 9.46 -14.12 -4.26
CA GLU A 59 9.73 -14.20 -5.69
C GLU A 59 11.18 -13.83 -6.02
N ASN A 60 11.69 -12.73 -5.44
CA ASN A 60 13.09 -12.35 -5.59
C ASN A 60 14.04 -13.42 -5.04
N SER A 61 13.71 -14.05 -3.90
CA SER A 61 14.51 -15.15 -3.35
C SER A 61 14.50 -16.38 -4.25
N ARG A 62 13.34 -16.70 -4.86
CA ARG A 62 13.16 -17.79 -5.81
C ARG A 62 13.98 -17.55 -7.08
N LEU A 63 13.91 -16.35 -7.66
CA LEU A 63 14.64 -15.95 -8.86
C LEU A 63 16.16 -15.95 -8.61
N ASN A 64 16.63 -15.38 -7.49
CA ASN A 64 18.06 -15.41 -7.14
C ASN A 64 18.57 -16.84 -6.96
N SER A 65 17.81 -17.69 -6.24
CA SER A 65 18.19 -19.09 -6.04
C SER A 65 18.25 -19.87 -7.36
N ALA A 66 17.37 -19.54 -8.32
CA ALA A 66 17.35 -20.15 -9.65
C ALA A 66 18.54 -19.66 -10.50
N ASN A 67 18.84 -18.37 -10.47
CA ASN A 67 20.01 -17.81 -11.16
C ASN A 67 21.32 -18.39 -10.63
N ASP A 68 21.45 -18.53 -9.30
CA ASP A 68 22.61 -19.18 -8.69
C ASP A 68 22.74 -20.64 -9.15
N ALA A 69 21.64 -21.39 -9.19
CA ALA A 69 21.63 -22.77 -9.67
C ALA A 69 22.01 -22.85 -11.16
N TYR A 70 21.51 -21.94 -11.99
CA TYR A 70 21.84 -21.85 -13.41
C TYR A 70 23.32 -21.52 -13.64
N LEU A 71 23.90 -20.59 -12.88
CA LEU A 71 25.33 -20.25 -12.96
C LEU A 71 26.22 -21.42 -12.52
N VAL A 72 25.78 -22.22 -11.55
CA VAL A 72 26.50 -23.44 -11.15
C VAL A 72 26.44 -24.49 -12.25
N LEU A 73 25.28 -24.71 -12.89
CA LEU A 73 25.14 -25.62 -14.02
C LEU A 73 25.95 -25.18 -15.24
N GLN A 74 26.09 -23.87 -15.48
CA GLN A 74 26.94 -23.32 -16.54
C GLN A 74 28.44 -23.62 -16.33
N LYS A 75 28.87 -23.75 -15.07
CA LYS A 75 30.26 -24.06 -14.71
C LYS A 75 30.51 -25.56 -14.57
N ASP A 76 29.49 -26.32 -14.20
CA ASP A 76 29.52 -27.76 -13.99
C ASP A 76 28.19 -28.39 -14.41
N GLU A 77 28.11 -28.79 -15.69
CA GLU A 77 26.91 -29.31 -16.34
C GLU A 77 26.40 -30.64 -15.73
N LYS A 78 27.20 -31.31 -14.90
CA LYS A 78 26.86 -32.61 -14.28
C LYS A 78 26.40 -32.48 -12.82
N ASN A 79 26.28 -31.26 -12.30
CA ASN A 79 25.83 -31.04 -10.94
C ASN A 79 24.32 -31.30 -10.79
N THR A 80 23.99 -32.55 -10.47
CA THR A 80 22.61 -33.03 -10.27
C THR A 80 21.84 -32.28 -9.19
N GLN A 81 22.52 -31.74 -8.17
CA GLN A 81 21.87 -30.94 -7.11
C GLN A 81 21.43 -29.57 -7.62
N ALA A 82 22.21 -28.94 -8.49
CA ALA A 82 21.85 -27.67 -9.10
C ALA A 82 20.69 -27.83 -10.11
N LEU A 83 20.65 -28.97 -10.82
CA LEU A 83 19.58 -29.30 -11.76
C LEU A 83 18.23 -29.50 -11.06
N ASP A 84 18.19 -30.23 -9.95
CA ASP A 84 16.97 -30.41 -9.15
C ASP A 84 16.49 -29.10 -8.50
N LYS A 85 17.44 -28.25 -8.07
CA LYS A 85 17.12 -26.95 -7.46
C LYS A 85 16.55 -25.99 -8.50
N LEU A 86 17.07 -25.97 -9.73
CA LEU A 86 16.54 -25.17 -10.83
C LEU A 86 15.12 -25.64 -11.21
N LYS A 87 14.93 -26.95 -11.36
CA LYS A 87 13.64 -27.55 -11.71
C LYS A 87 12.55 -27.32 -10.66
N SER A 88 12.90 -27.34 -9.37
CA SER A 88 11.97 -27.10 -8.28
C SER A 88 11.67 -25.61 -8.05
N LYS A 89 12.64 -24.72 -8.28
CA LYS A 89 12.51 -23.29 -7.98
C LYS A 89 12.05 -22.47 -9.16
N ASN A 90 12.35 -22.83 -10.40
CA ASN A 90 11.96 -22.04 -11.55
C ASN A 90 11.71 -22.90 -12.81
N PRO A 91 10.50 -23.47 -12.95
CA PRO A 91 10.17 -24.32 -14.09
C PRO A 91 10.25 -23.58 -15.44
N GLU A 92 9.92 -22.28 -15.49
CA GLU A 92 10.03 -21.48 -16.73
C GLU A 92 11.48 -21.29 -17.20
N LEU A 93 12.45 -21.28 -16.27
CA LEU A 93 13.87 -21.14 -16.58
C LEU A 93 14.53 -22.49 -16.92
N PHE A 94 13.85 -23.60 -16.61
CA PHE A 94 14.26 -24.95 -17.00
C PHE A 94 13.74 -25.33 -18.40
N GLU A 95 12.64 -24.71 -18.86
CA GLU A 95 12.07 -24.93 -20.19
C GLU A 95 12.74 -24.09 -21.31
N LEU A 96 13.66 -23.21 -20.96
CA LEU A 96 14.46 -22.40 -21.92
C LEU A 96 15.74 -23.15 -22.34
#